data_AF-A0A520Z0D3-F1
#
_entry.id   AF-A0A520Z0D3-F1
#
_cell.length_a   1.000
_cell.length_b   1.000
_cell.length_c   1.000
_cell.angle_alpha   90.00
_cell.angle_beta   90.00
_cell.angle_gamma   90.00
#
_symmetry.space_group_name_H-M   'P 1'
#
loop_
_entity.id
_entity.type
_entity.pdbx_description
1 polymer ?
#
loop_
_entity_poly.entity_id
_entity_poly.type
_entity_poly.pdbx_seq_one_letter_code
_entity_poly.pdbx_strand_id
1 'polypeptide(L)'
;DNIFENNGAGVAVMFSKGIKMYNNIFRENWGSASYGMLLKEINDAEIKGNLFEENTIGINIEGSNRIVYKNNEFRNNGWAIKVRGACYTNEFVNNNFLYNSFDIAYNSKVNDNIFYSNFWSNYTGYDLNKDGIGDVPYRPVKLFSYIVNRTPETIILLRSLFIDIIDFSEKVSPVFTPDKLLDHNPSIKKLEW
;
A
#
# COMPACT_ATOMS: atom_id res chain seq x y z
N ASP A 1 9.60 -18.08 9.33
CA ASP A 1 9.98 -16.80 9.95
C ASP A 1 11.39 -16.45 9.51
N ASN A 2 11.53 -15.40 8.70
CA ASN A 2 12.82 -14.89 8.22
C ASN A 2 12.88 -13.38 8.44
N ILE A 3 14.08 -12.84 8.57
CA ILE A 3 14.35 -11.40 8.65
C ILE A 3 15.19 -10.99 7.45
N PHE A 4 14.69 -10.03 6.67
CA PHE A 4 15.34 -9.45 5.50
C PHE A 4 15.65 -7.98 5.77
N GLU A 5 16.90 -7.68 6.10
CA GLU A 5 17.31 -6.34 6.54
C GLU A 5 18.52 -5.79 5.78
N ASN A 6 18.55 -4.47 5.60
CA ASN A 6 19.69 -3.75 5.01
C ASN A 6 20.08 -4.24 3.60
N ASN A 7 19.09 -4.64 2.79
CA ASN A 7 19.32 -5.09 1.41
C ASN A 7 18.87 -4.04 0.38
N GLY A 8 19.53 -4.07 -0.79
CA GLY A 8 19.04 -3.38 -1.98
C GLY A 8 17.74 -3.98 -2.52
N ALA A 9 17.47 -5.25 -2.22
CA ALA A 9 16.23 -5.97 -2.48
C ALA A 9 16.06 -7.04 -1.40
N GLY A 10 15.01 -6.97 -0.57
CA GLY A 10 14.79 -7.94 0.50
C GLY A 10 14.49 -9.33 -0.07
N VAL A 11 13.36 -9.48 -0.76
CA VAL A 11 13.00 -10.69 -1.53
C VAL A 11 12.46 -10.28 -2.89
N ALA A 12 12.95 -10.93 -3.94
CA ALA A 12 12.39 -10.80 -5.29
C ALA A 12 11.84 -12.16 -5.74
N VAL A 13 10.52 -12.23 -5.96
CA VAL A 13 9.86 -13.42 -6.52
C VAL A 13 9.37 -13.09 -7.91
N MET A 14 9.70 -13.94 -8.88
CA MET A 14 9.36 -13.72 -10.28
C MET A 14 8.75 -14.96 -10.92
N PHE A 15 7.81 -14.75 -11.85
CA PHE A 15 7.28 -15.77 -12.78
C PHE A 15 6.82 -17.06 -12.09
N SER A 16 6.05 -16.92 -11.01
CA SER A 16 5.68 -18.04 -10.14
C SER A 16 4.18 -18.06 -9.82
N LYS A 17 3.68 -19.21 -9.39
CA LYS A 17 2.28 -19.41 -8.98
C LYS A 17 2.22 -20.14 -7.63
N GLY A 18 1.21 -19.85 -6.81
CA GLY A 18 0.99 -20.60 -5.55
C GLY A 18 1.95 -20.22 -4.43
N ILE A 19 2.59 -19.05 -4.50
CA ILE A 19 3.60 -18.67 -3.50
C ILE A 19 2.94 -18.30 -2.17
N LYS A 20 3.62 -18.61 -1.07
CA LYS A 20 3.15 -18.34 0.29
C LYS A 20 4.26 -17.65 1.06
N MET A 21 4.03 -16.40 1.46
CA MET A 21 4.95 -15.61 2.26
C MET A 21 4.28 -15.30 3.59
N TYR A 22 4.66 -16.04 4.62
CA TYR A 22 4.07 -15.92 5.94
C TYR A 22 5.09 -15.50 7.00
N ASN A 23 4.68 -14.59 7.88
CA ASN A 23 5.38 -14.27 9.12
C ASN A 23 6.86 -13.91 8.94
N ASN A 24 7.18 -13.13 7.90
CA ASN A 24 8.52 -12.59 7.69
C ASN A 24 8.60 -11.12 8.08
N ILE A 25 9.81 -10.67 8.39
CA ILE A 25 10.12 -9.27 8.70
C ILE A 25 11.01 -8.72 7.58
N PHE A 26 10.60 -7.62 6.97
CA PHE A 26 11.36 -6.87 5.98
C PHE A 26 11.61 -5.48 6.56
N ARG A 27 12.87 -5.14 6.84
CA ARG A 27 13.20 -3.85 7.44
C ARG A 27 14.41 -3.15 6.84
N GLU A 28 14.42 -1.82 6.86
CA GLU A 28 15.60 -1.01 6.50
C GLU A 28 16.17 -1.32 5.10
N ASN A 29 15.35 -1.80 4.16
CA ASN A 29 15.79 -2.05 2.79
C ASN A 29 15.74 -0.73 2.00
N TRP A 30 16.88 -0.03 1.96
CA TRP A 30 17.01 1.34 1.44
C TRP A 30 17.78 1.43 0.13
N GLY A 31 17.28 2.28 -0.76
CA GLY A 31 17.90 2.58 -2.05
C GLY A 31 16.89 3.06 -3.08
N SER A 32 17.37 3.66 -4.17
CA SER A 32 16.52 4.28 -5.19
C SER A 32 15.49 3.35 -5.83
N ALA A 33 15.79 2.05 -5.87
CA ALA A 33 14.90 1.00 -6.37
C ALA A 33 14.72 -0.15 -5.36
N SER A 34 14.92 0.13 -4.07
CA SER A 34 14.89 -0.89 -3.03
C SER A 34 13.49 -1.17 -2.50
N TYR A 35 13.27 -2.43 -2.18
CA TYR A 35 11.99 -2.94 -1.72
C TYR A 35 12.19 -4.02 -0.67
N GLY A 36 11.25 -4.14 0.26
CA GLY A 36 11.14 -5.31 1.14
C GLY A 36 10.81 -6.55 0.32
N MET A 37 9.78 -6.46 -0.52
CA MET A 37 9.38 -7.56 -1.42
C MET A 37 9.04 -7.05 -2.82
N LEU A 38 9.55 -7.73 -3.84
CA LEU A 38 9.12 -7.58 -5.24
C LEU A 38 8.33 -8.81 -5.66
N LEU A 39 7.15 -8.57 -6.22
CA LEU A 39 6.29 -9.56 -6.85
C LEU A 39 6.17 -9.22 -8.32
N LYS A 40 6.85 -10.00 -9.18
CA LYS A 40 6.83 -9.80 -10.63
C LYS A 40 6.20 -10.99 -11.33
N GLU A 41 5.09 -10.74 -12.01
CA GLU A 41 4.34 -11.77 -12.75
C GLU A 41 3.99 -12.99 -11.90
N ILE A 42 3.42 -12.72 -10.72
CA ILE A 42 2.97 -13.73 -9.76
C ILE A 42 1.47 -13.95 -9.88
N ASN A 43 1.04 -15.20 -9.76
CA ASN A 43 -0.38 -15.56 -9.75
C ASN A 43 -0.74 -16.43 -8.55
N ASP A 44 -1.95 -16.26 -8.01
CA ASP A 44 -2.51 -17.15 -6.98
C ASP A 44 -1.60 -17.27 -5.74
N ALA A 45 -1.41 -16.17 -5.02
CA ALA A 45 -0.43 -16.09 -3.94
C ALA A 45 -1.04 -15.61 -2.63
N GLU A 46 -0.36 -15.91 -1.53
CA GLU A 46 -0.75 -15.47 -0.19
C GLU A 46 0.42 -14.78 0.52
N ILE A 47 0.22 -13.51 0.89
CA ILE A 47 1.17 -12.70 1.64
C ILE A 47 0.49 -12.37 2.97
N LYS A 48 0.85 -13.07 4.05
CA LYS A 48 0.11 -12.99 5.32
C LYS A 48 1.01 -12.85 6.55
N GLY A 49 0.59 -12.04 7.53
CA GLY A 49 1.31 -11.95 8.81
C GLY A 49 2.70 -11.32 8.72
N ASN A 50 3.06 -10.66 7.61
CA ASN A 50 4.39 -10.08 7.45
C ASN A 50 4.46 -8.66 8.00
N LEU A 51 5.64 -8.29 8.49
CA LEU A 51 5.98 -6.93 8.89
C LEU A 51 6.89 -6.30 7.84
N PHE A 52 6.48 -5.16 7.28
CA PHE A 52 7.27 -4.31 6.42
C PHE A 52 7.53 -2.99 7.14
N GLU A 53 8.75 -2.80 7.63
CA GLU A 53 9.12 -1.66 8.47
C GLU A 53 10.24 -0.83 7.83
N GLU A 54 10.07 0.49 7.74
CA GLU A 54 11.15 1.40 7.36
C GLU A 54 11.84 1.02 6.04
N ASN A 55 11.11 0.47 5.07
CA ASN A 55 11.66 0.20 3.74
C ASN A 55 11.44 1.40 2.83
N THR A 56 12.27 1.57 1.79
CA THR A 56 11.94 2.54 0.74
C THR A 56 10.60 2.19 0.09
N ILE A 57 10.41 0.92 -0.26
CA ILE A 57 9.13 0.35 -0.69
C ILE A 57 8.86 -0.92 0.12
N GLY A 58 7.70 -1.07 0.75
CA GLY A 58 7.31 -2.30 1.43
C GLY A 58 7.15 -3.45 0.44
N ILE A 59 6.13 -3.36 -0.43
CA ILE A 59 5.90 -4.30 -1.52
C ILE A 59 5.84 -3.56 -2.86
N ASN A 60 6.64 -3.99 -3.82
CA ASN A 60 6.55 -3.58 -5.22
C ASN A 60 5.87 -4.69 -6.04
N ILE A 61 4.77 -4.37 -6.71
CA ILE A 61 3.93 -5.32 -7.45
C ILE A 61 3.97 -4.96 -8.92
N GLU A 62 4.42 -5.90 -9.75
CA GLU A 62 4.47 -5.78 -11.21
C GLU A 62 3.72 -6.95 -11.86
N GLY A 63 2.62 -6.69 -12.56
CA GLY A 63 1.94 -7.71 -13.36
C GLY A 63 1.38 -8.91 -12.59
N SER A 64 1.03 -8.75 -11.31
CA SER A 64 0.68 -9.86 -10.42
C SER A 64 -0.80 -9.87 -10.03
N ASN A 65 -1.41 -11.07 -10.02
CA ASN A 65 -2.87 -11.21 -9.97
C ASN A 65 -3.33 -12.29 -8.96
N ARG A 66 -4.55 -12.12 -8.43
CA ARG A 66 -5.17 -13.05 -7.46
C ARG A 66 -4.27 -13.30 -6.25
N ILE A 67 -3.72 -12.23 -5.71
CA ILE A 67 -2.89 -12.26 -4.50
C ILE A 67 -3.71 -11.78 -3.31
N VAL A 68 -3.67 -12.54 -2.22
CA VAL A 68 -4.29 -12.18 -0.95
C VAL A 68 -3.22 -11.62 0.00
N TYR A 69 -3.29 -10.33 0.26
CA TYR A 69 -2.50 -9.61 1.26
C TYR A 69 -3.33 -9.48 2.52
N LYS A 70 -3.07 -10.32 3.53
CA LYS A 70 -3.90 -10.38 4.73
C LYS A 70 -3.11 -10.29 6.03
N ASN A 71 -3.57 -9.47 6.98
CA ASN A 71 -2.94 -9.34 8.29
C ASN A 71 -1.45 -8.97 8.20
N ASN A 72 -1.05 -8.08 7.29
CA ASN A 72 0.30 -7.54 7.25
C ASN A 72 0.35 -6.17 7.94
N GLU A 73 1.51 -5.82 8.49
CA GLU A 73 1.77 -4.49 9.05
C GLU A 73 2.79 -3.76 8.18
N PHE A 74 2.41 -2.59 7.66
CA PHE A 74 3.27 -1.68 6.90
C PHE A 74 3.54 -0.45 7.74
N ARG A 75 4.73 -0.35 8.32
CA ARG A 75 5.10 0.70 9.26
C ARG A 75 6.23 1.58 8.74
N ASN A 76 6.06 2.89 8.76
CA ASN A 76 7.11 3.88 8.46
C ASN A 76 7.81 3.69 7.09
N ASN A 77 7.16 3.07 6.10
CA ASN A 77 7.76 2.90 4.77
C ASN A 77 7.67 4.21 3.97
N GLY A 78 8.55 4.37 2.98
CA GLY A 78 8.39 5.41 1.96
C GLY A 78 7.09 5.20 1.18
N TRP A 79 6.99 4.05 0.51
CA TRP A 79 5.74 3.50 -0.02
C TRP A 79 5.42 2.20 0.70
N ALA A 80 4.22 2.02 1.26
CA ALA A 80 3.84 0.69 1.77
C ALA A 80 3.66 -0.29 0.61
N ILE A 81 2.88 0.07 -0.40
CA ILE A 81 2.68 -0.75 -1.60
C ILE A 81 2.75 0.11 -2.86
N LYS A 82 3.51 -0.36 -3.84
CA LYS A 82 3.63 0.26 -5.16
C LYS A 82 3.18 -0.72 -6.23
N VAL A 83 2.11 -0.38 -6.94
CA VAL A 83 1.50 -1.20 -7.99
C VAL A 83 1.82 -0.63 -9.36
N ARG A 84 2.37 -1.47 -10.23
CA ARG A 84 2.71 -1.11 -11.61
C ARG A 84 2.18 -2.14 -12.60
N GLY A 85 1.55 -1.63 -13.65
CA GLY A 85 1.05 -2.47 -14.74
C GLY A 85 -0.21 -3.24 -14.36
N ALA A 86 -0.46 -4.32 -15.09
CA ALA A 86 -1.67 -5.12 -15.01
C ALA A 86 -1.69 -6.00 -13.75
N CYS A 87 -2.18 -5.45 -12.63
CA CYS A 87 -2.35 -6.18 -11.37
C CYS A 87 -3.84 -6.25 -11.04
N TYR A 88 -4.42 -7.44 -11.14
CA TYR A 88 -5.85 -7.65 -11.10
C TYR A 88 -6.29 -8.61 -10.01
N THR A 89 -7.50 -8.37 -9.51
CA THR A 89 -8.20 -9.25 -8.58
C THR A 89 -7.37 -9.56 -7.32
N ASN A 90 -6.55 -8.60 -6.87
CA ASN A 90 -5.83 -8.73 -5.61
C ASN A 90 -6.68 -8.20 -4.46
N GLU A 91 -6.49 -8.81 -3.30
CA GLU A 91 -7.26 -8.51 -2.09
C GLU A 91 -6.32 -8.02 -0.99
N PHE A 92 -6.52 -6.79 -0.53
CA PHE A 92 -5.84 -6.21 0.62
C PHE A 92 -6.82 -6.17 1.78
N VAL A 93 -6.70 -7.13 2.70
CA VAL A 93 -7.69 -7.36 3.76
C VAL A 93 -7.05 -7.35 5.14
N ASN A 94 -7.62 -6.62 6.09
CA ASN A 94 -7.17 -6.63 7.48
C ASN A 94 -5.68 -6.29 7.69
N ASN A 95 -5.11 -5.42 6.85
CA ASN A 95 -3.74 -4.94 7.02
C ASN A 95 -3.70 -3.66 7.87
N ASN A 96 -2.57 -3.43 8.53
CA ASN A 96 -2.29 -2.18 9.23
C ASN A 96 -1.33 -1.31 8.39
N PHE A 97 -1.79 -0.15 7.93
CA PHE A 97 -0.96 0.86 7.26
C PHE A 97 -0.66 2.00 8.23
N LEU A 98 0.56 2.03 8.75
CA LEU A 98 0.99 2.87 9.86
C LEU A 98 2.08 3.85 9.42
N TYR A 99 1.73 5.13 9.36
CA TYR A 99 2.68 6.25 9.22
C TYR A 99 3.60 6.16 7.99
N ASN A 100 3.14 5.52 6.92
CA ASN A 100 3.86 5.50 5.65
C ASN A 100 3.80 6.89 5.00
N SER A 101 4.83 7.27 4.25
CA SER A 101 4.78 8.53 3.48
C SER A 101 3.70 8.45 2.40
N PHE A 102 3.61 7.29 1.74
CA PHE A 102 2.54 6.93 0.82
C PHE A 102 2.05 5.52 1.15
N ASP A 103 0.75 5.36 1.39
CA ASP A 103 0.16 4.03 1.65
C ASP A 103 0.16 3.21 0.36
N ILE A 104 -0.53 3.68 -0.69
CA ILE A 104 -0.59 3.00 -1.98
C ILE A 104 -0.18 3.96 -3.10
N ALA A 105 0.73 3.50 -3.95
CA ALA A 105 0.98 4.08 -5.26
C ALA A 105 0.40 3.17 -6.33
N TYR A 106 -0.41 3.71 -7.25
CA TYR A 106 -1.06 2.92 -8.29
C TYR A 106 -0.82 3.51 -9.68
N ASN A 107 -0.24 2.72 -10.58
CA ASN A 107 0.02 3.12 -11.97
C ASN A 107 -0.56 2.10 -12.95
N SER A 108 -1.89 2.07 -13.05
CA SER A 108 -2.65 1.33 -14.05
C SER A 108 -3.99 2.04 -14.32
N LYS A 109 -4.50 1.92 -15.55
CA LYS A 109 -5.79 2.51 -15.96
C LYS A 109 -7.00 1.73 -15.47
N VAL A 110 -6.82 0.44 -15.17
CA VAL A 110 -7.87 -0.46 -14.72
C VAL A 110 -7.49 -0.99 -13.34
N ASN A 111 -8.47 -0.96 -12.44
CA ASN A 111 -8.36 -1.52 -11.10
C ASN A 111 -9.62 -2.31 -10.76
N ASP A 112 -9.44 -3.58 -10.45
CA ASP A 112 -10.41 -4.47 -9.80
C ASP A 112 -9.86 -5.03 -8.48
N ASN A 113 -8.76 -4.47 -7.96
CA ASN A 113 -8.24 -4.82 -6.64
C ASN A 113 -9.16 -4.28 -5.56
N ILE A 114 -9.32 -5.05 -4.49
CA ILE A 114 -10.22 -4.78 -3.38
C ILE A 114 -9.41 -4.42 -2.14
N PHE A 115 -9.83 -3.36 -1.45
CA PHE A 115 -9.36 -3.01 -0.11
C PHE A 115 -10.54 -3.17 0.85
N TYR A 116 -10.35 -3.90 1.94
CA TYR A 116 -11.41 -4.17 2.90
C TYR A 116 -10.88 -4.31 4.32
N SER A 117 -11.49 -3.59 5.26
CA SER A 117 -11.18 -3.72 6.70
C SER A 117 -9.71 -3.51 7.03
N ASN A 118 -9.00 -2.69 6.25
CA ASN A 118 -7.65 -2.28 6.62
C ASN A 118 -7.72 -1.11 7.60
N PHE A 119 -6.75 -1.04 8.51
CA PHE A 119 -6.52 0.13 9.33
C PHE A 119 -5.55 1.07 8.63
N TRP A 120 -5.88 2.35 8.57
CA TRP A 120 -5.04 3.38 7.95
C TRP A 120 -4.79 4.49 8.96
N SER A 121 -3.53 4.76 9.30
CA SER A 121 -3.20 5.80 10.31
C SER A 121 -3.66 7.20 9.92
N ASN A 122 -3.87 7.45 8.63
CA ASN A 122 -4.35 8.72 8.08
C ASN A 122 -5.87 8.77 7.90
N TYR A 123 -6.60 7.72 8.29
CA TYR A 123 -8.06 7.71 8.24
C TYR A 123 -8.61 8.70 9.27
N THR A 124 -9.37 9.68 8.79
CA THR A 124 -10.02 10.73 9.61
C THR A 124 -11.55 10.66 9.54
N GLY A 125 -12.09 9.51 9.11
CA GLY A 125 -13.53 9.29 9.14
C GLY A 125 -14.05 9.05 10.54
N TYR A 126 -15.33 8.71 10.62
CA TYR A 126 -16.06 8.53 11.86
C TYR A 126 -16.83 7.23 11.85
N ASP A 127 -17.21 6.77 13.03
CA ASP A 127 -18.01 5.58 13.28
C ASP A 127 -19.14 5.98 14.25
N LEU A 128 -20.32 6.29 13.69
CA LEU A 128 -21.49 6.73 14.43
C LEU A 128 -22.22 5.57 15.09
N ASN A 129 -22.20 4.38 14.48
CA ASN A 129 -22.91 3.20 14.97
C ASN A 129 -22.09 2.39 16.01
N LYS A 130 -20.80 2.73 16.16
CA LYS A 130 -19.82 2.13 17.07
C LYS A 130 -19.53 0.66 16.80
N ASP A 131 -19.57 0.22 15.55
CA ASP A 131 -19.26 -1.15 15.16
C ASP A 131 -17.74 -1.38 14.92
N GLY A 132 -16.92 -0.33 15.00
CA GLY A 132 -15.47 -0.37 14.79
C GLY A 132 -15.06 -0.22 13.32
N ILE A 133 -16.01 -0.04 12.41
CA ILE A 133 -15.81 0.20 10.98
C ILE A 133 -16.15 1.67 10.68
N GLY A 134 -15.35 2.30 9.83
CA GLY A 134 -15.61 3.67 9.40
C GLY A 134 -16.81 3.79 8.46
N ASP A 135 -17.69 4.74 8.74
CA ASP A 135 -18.90 5.04 7.94
C ASP A 135 -18.57 5.68 6.59
N VAL A 136 -17.35 6.19 6.43
CA VAL A 136 -16.89 6.87 5.21
C VAL A 136 -15.76 6.05 4.56
N PRO A 137 -15.83 5.74 3.25
CA PRO A 137 -14.75 5.05 2.55
C PRO A 137 -13.41 5.80 2.62
N TYR A 138 -12.31 5.06 2.64
CA TYR A 138 -10.95 5.62 2.58
C TYR A 138 -10.37 5.50 1.17
N ARG A 139 -9.70 6.57 0.72
CA ARG A 139 -8.92 6.60 -0.54
C ARG A 139 -7.44 6.45 -0.21
N PRO A 140 -6.80 5.29 -0.48
CA PRO A 140 -5.42 5.05 -0.08
C PRO A 140 -4.36 5.62 -1.03
N VAL A 141 -4.77 6.14 -2.19
CA VAL A 141 -3.88 6.76 -3.18
C VAL A 141 -4.00 8.28 -3.10
N LYS A 142 -2.87 8.95 -2.82
CA LYS A 142 -2.74 10.41 -2.86
C LYS A 142 -2.34 10.90 -4.25
N LEU A 143 -2.82 12.07 -4.66
CA LEU A 143 -2.43 12.70 -5.93
C LEU A 143 -0.92 12.94 -5.97
N PHE A 144 -0.34 13.39 -4.86
CA PHE A 144 1.09 13.62 -4.81
C PHE A 144 1.92 12.36 -5.06
N SER A 145 1.44 11.18 -4.68
CA SER A 145 2.12 9.92 -5.03
C SER A 145 2.24 9.73 -6.55
N TYR A 146 1.29 10.22 -7.33
CA TYR A 146 1.35 10.17 -8.79
C TYR A 146 2.36 11.17 -9.36
N ILE A 147 2.41 12.38 -8.79
CA ILE A 147 3.36 13.43 -9.17
C ILE A 147 4.80 12.97 -8.92
N VAL A 148 5.12 12.49 -7.71
CA VAL A 148 6.46 11.99 -7.36
C VAL A 148 6.90 10.85 -8.26
N ASN A 149 5.99 9.95 -8.64
CA ASN A 149 6.33 8.85 -9.55
C ASN A 149 6.68 9.30 -10.97
N ARG A 150 6.18 10.46 -11.42
CA ARG A 150 6.51 11.04 -12.73
C ARG A 150 7.72 11.96 -12.68
N THR A 151 7.87 12.70 -11.59
CA THR A 151 8.93 13.70 -11.39
C THR A 151 9.50 13.54 -9.98
N PRO A 152 10.47 12.63 -9.78
CA PRO A 152 11.03 12.29 -8.47
C PRO A 152 11.59 13.49 -7.69
N GLU A 153 12.07 14.51 -8.39
CA GLU A 153 12.62 15.75 -7.83
C GLU A 153 11.60 16.52 -6.98
N THR A 154 10.30 16.30 -7.23
CA THR A 154 9.22 16.93 -6.46
C THR A 154 9.13 16.42 -5.02
N ILE A 155 9.85 15.36 -4.65
CA ILE A 155 9.85 14.80 -3.28
C ILE A 155 10.20 15.84 -2.19
N ILE A 156 10.95 16.87 -2.55
CA ILE A 156 11.26 18.00 -1.65
C ILE A 156 9.99 18.73 -1.13
N LEU A 157 8.87 18.59 -1.85
CA LEU A 157 7.58 19.21 -1.52
C LEU A 157 6.67 18.34 -0.65
N LEU A 158 7.09 17.12 -0.27
CA LEU A 158 6.26 16.11 0.39
C LEU A 158 5.52 16.59 1.64
N ARG A 159 6.08 17.57 2.35
CA ARG A 159 5.50 18.15 3.59
C ARG A 159 5.16 19.63 3.43
N SER A 160 4.95 20.08 2.21
CA SER A 160 4.58 21.47 1.93
C SER A 160 3.07 21.64 1.98
N LEU A 161 2.62 22.79 2.50
CA LEU A 161 1.21 23.17 2.54
C LEU A 161 0.55 23.15 1.15
N PHE A 162 1.33 23.47 0.11
CA PHE A 162 0.87 23.42 -1.27
C PHE A 162 0.41 22.01 -1.67
N ILE A 163 1.19 20.98 -1.30
CA ILE A 163 0.84 19.59 -1.57
C ILE A 163 -0.36 19.14 -0.74
N ASP A 164 -0.47 19.55 0.53
CA ASP A 164 -1.62 19.22 1.38
C ASP A 164 -2.95 19.75 0.78
N ILE A 165 -2.94 20.97 0.23
CA ILE A 165 -4.11 21.57 -0.42
C ILE A 165 -4.48 20.80 -1.69
N ILE A 166 -3.49 20.41 -2.50
CA ILE A 166 -3.71 19.64 -3.73
C ILE A 166 -4.31 18.27 -3.41
N ASP A 167 -3.74 17.55 -2.45
CA ASP A 167 -4.25 16.23 -2.03
C ASP A 167 -5.65 16.34 -1.43
N PHE A 168 -5.95 17.40 -0.67
CA PHE A 168 -7.29 17.65 -0.16
C PHE A 168 -8.30 17.92 -1.28
N SER A 169 -7.93 18.75 -2.26
CA SER A 169 -8.77 19.05 -3.43
C SER A 169 -9.12 17.77 -4.20
N GLU A 170 -8.14 16.90 -4.47
CA GLU A 170 -8.37 15.61 -5.13
C GLU A 170 -9.27 14.69 -4.30
N LYS A 171 -9.14 14.69 -2.97
CA LYS A 171 -10.00 13.89 -2.08
C LYS A 171 -11.47 14.30 -2.18
N VAL A 172 -11.75 15.59 -2.36
CA VAL A 172 -13.11 16.16 -2.47
C VAL A 172 -13.67 16.01 -3.88
N SER A 173 -12.86 16.25 -4.91
CA SER A 173 -13.24 16.17 -6.33
C SER A 173 -12.16 15.42 -7.11
N PRO A 174 -12.25 14.08 -7.19
CA PRO A 174 -11.25 13.26 -7.88
C PRO A 174 -11.20 13.56 -9.38
N VAL A 175 -10.00 13.76 -9.92
CA VAL A 175 -9.77 13.96 -11.37
C VAL A 175 -8.71 13.01 -11.91
N PHE A 176 -7.73 12.63 -11.09
CA PHE A 176 -6.55 11.87 -11.52
C PHE A 176 -6.45 10.49 -10.88
N THR A 177 -6.98 10.33 -9.67
CA THR A 177 -6.99 9.06 -8.95
C THR A 177 -8.15 8.17 -9.44
N PRO A 178 -7.95 6.86 -9.68
CA PRO A 178 -9.03 5.99 -10.13
C PRO A 178 -10.18 5.92 -9.11
N ASP A 179 -11.41 6.18 -9.55
CA ASP A 179 -12.61 6.23 -8.69
C ASP A 179 -12.82 5.00 -7.82
N LYS A 180 -12.40 3.83 -8.30
CA LYS A 180 -12.64 2.51 -7.67
C LYS A 180 -11.53 2.05 -6.72
N LEU A 181 -10.51 2.86 -6.46
CA LEU A 181 -9.48 2.54 -5.46
C LEU A 181 -9.93 3.07 -4.09
N LEU A 182 -10.80 2.30 -3.44
CA LEU A 182 -11.41 2.63 -2.16
C LEU A 182 -11.34 1.45 -1.21
N ASP A 183 -11.10 1.71 0.07
CA ASP A 183 -11.48 0.82 1.16
C ASP A 183 -12.87 1.22 1.63
N HIS A 184 -13.86 0.36 1.41
CA HIS A 184 -15.26 0.64 1.74
C HIS A 184 -15.55 0.53 3.23
N ASN A 185 -14.74 -0.21 3.97
CA ASN A 185 -14.99 -0.55 5.37
C ASN A 185 -13.70 -0.41 6.17
N PRO A 186 -13.06 0.78 6.18
CA PRO A 186 -11.80 0.96 6.89
C PRO A 186 -12.00 0.70 8.39
N SER A 187 -11.04 0.05 9.03
CA SER A 187 -11.07 -0.15 10.48
C SER A 187 -10.79 1.16 11.23
N ILE A 188 -11.56 1.43 12.29
CA ILE A 188 -11.34 2.59 13.17
C ILE A 188 -10.12 2.41 14.07
N LYS A 189 -9.82 1.16 14.44
CA LYS A 189 -8.73 0.83 15.36
C LYS A 189 -7.68 -0.02 14.66
N LYS A 190 -6.44 0.10 15.15
CA LYS A 190 -5.36 -0.80 14.78
C LYS A 190 -5.80 -2.24 15.02
N LEU A 191 -5.53 -3.10 14.05
CA LEU A 191 -5.87 -4.52 14.12
C LEU A 191 -4.81 -5.27 14.91
N GLU A 192 -5.26 -6.23 15.72
CA GLU A 192 -4.41 -7.16 16.47
C GLU A 192 -4.72 -8.59 16.01
N TRP A 193 -3.69 -9.41 15.82
CA TRP A 193 -3.78 -10.79 15.32
C TRP A 193 -2.79 -11.71 16.03
#